data_AF-A0AAD8EA40-F1
#
_entry.id   AF-A0AAD8EA40-F1
#
_cell.length_a   1.000
_cell.length_b   1.000
_cell.length_c   1.000
_cell.angle_alpha   90.00
_cell.angle_beta   90.00
_cell.angle_gamma   90.00
#
_symmetry.space_group_name_H-M   'P 1'
#
loop_
_entity.id
_entity.type
_entity.pdbx_description
1 polymer ?
#
loop_
_entity_poly.entity_id
_entity_poly.type
_entity_poly.pdbx_seq_one_letter_code
_entity_poly.pdbx_strand_id
1 'polypeptide(L)' 'MSDFRRKKLLHVFNVFFDVNRSGTIEKKDFELAVEKICKTRGWDKNDPKSQDIKDILYKVWDDLQKRADVNQDGQ' A
#
# COMPACT_ATOMS: atom_id res chain seq x y z
N MET A 1 -6.05 19.34 -13.50
CA MET A 1 -5.45 18.02 -13.83
C MET A 1 -6.17 17.46 -15.06
N SER A 2 -5.50 16.85 -16.05
CA SER A 2 -6.21 16.28 -17.21
C SER A 2 -6.84 14.92 -16.89
N ASP A 3 -7.90 14.55 -17.61
CA ASP A 3 -8.59 13.27 -17.41
C ASP A 3 -7.68 12.06 -17.54
N PHE A 4 -6.72 12.11 -18.47
CA PHE A 4 -5.74 11.04 -18.63
C PHE A 4 -4.82 10.87 -17.41
N ARG A 5 -4.37 11.98 -16.83
CA ARG A 5 -3.53 11.95 -15.61
C ARG A 5 -4.35 11.47 -14.40
N ARG A 6 -5.61 11.90 -14.31
CA ARG A 6 -6.55 11.45 -13.27
C ARG A 6 -6.80 9.95 -13.35
N LYS A 7 -7.09 9.41 -14.54
CA LYS A 7 -7.30 7.97 -14.76
C LYS A 7 -6.08 7.13 -14.40
N LYS A 8 -4.87 7.58 -14.74
CA LYS A 8 -3.63 6.89 -14.34
C LYS A 8 -3.44 6.87 -12.82
N LEU A 9 -3.72 7.98 -12.14
CA LEU A 9 -3.61 8.05 -10.69
C LEU A 9 -4.66 7.18 -9.99
N LEU A 10 -5.91 7.20 -10.45
CA LEU A 10 -6.94 6.28 -9.95
C LEU A 10 -6.58 4.82 -10.19
N HIS A 11 -6.00 4.49 -11.35
CA HIS A 11 -5.54 3.13 -11.61
C HIS A 11 -4.44 2.72 -10.63
N VAL A 12 -3.47 3.60 -10.36
CA VAL A 12 -2.41 3.33 -9.38
C VAL A 12 -3.01 3.11 -7.98
N PHE A 13 -3.94 3.95 -7.57
CA PHE A 13 -4.66 3.81 -6.30
C PHE A 13 -5.37 2.46 -6.21
N ASN A 14 -6.28 2.16 -7.14
CA ASN A 14 -7.15 0.98 -7.11
C ASN A 14 -6.42 -0.36 -7.30
N VAL A 15 -5.22 -0.36 -7.90
CA VAL A 15 -4.50 -1.59 -8.23
C VAL A 15 -3.37 -1.88 -7.25
N PHE A 16 -2.72 -0.85 -6.71
CA PHE A 16 -1.51 -1.02 -5.91
C PHE A 16 -1.66 -0.62 -4.44
N PHE A 17 -2.59 0.28 -4.10
CA PHE A 17 -2.75 0.79 -2.74
C PHE A 17 -4.04 0.32 -2.08
N ASP A 18 -5.16 0.34 -2.79
CA ASP A 18 -6.46 -0.14 -2.31
C ASP A 18 -6.61 -1.63 -2.68
N VAL A 19 -5.90 -2.49 -1.94
CA VAL A 19 -5.81 -3.93 -2.22
C VAL A 19 -7.15 -4.62 -1.96
N ASN A 20 -7.88 -4.16 -0.95
CA ASN A 20 -9.20 -4.67 -0.58
C ASN A 20 -10.36 -4.04 -1.39
N ARG A 21 -10.10 -3.02 -2.21
CA ARG A 21 -11.10 -2.25 -2.98
C ARG A 21 -12.15 -1.57 -2.10
N SER A 22 -11.77 -1.14 -0.90
CA SER A 22 -12.63 -0.38 0.01
C SER A 22 -12.89 1.05 -0.50
N GLY A 23 -12.03 1.56 -1.37
CA GLY A 23 -12.02 2.96 -1.80
C GLY A 23 -11.21 3.88 -0.87
N THR A 24 -10.63 3.35 0.20
CA THR A 24 -9.71 4.04 1.12
C THR A 24 -8.37 3.30 1.17
N ILE A 25 -7.31 3.96 1.63
CA ILE A 25 -6.02 3.29 1.81
C ILE A 25 -5.86 3.05 3.31
N GLU A 26 -5.88 1.79 3.74
CA GLU A 26 -5.64 1.44 5.14
C GLU A 26 -4.26 0.78 5.31
N LYS A 27 -3.72 0.82 6.53
CA LYS A 27 -2.52 0.06 6.89
C LYS A 27 -2.64 -1.44 6.56
N LYS A 28 -3.86 -2.00 6.65
CA LYS A 28 -4.14 -3.40 6.31
C LYS A 28 -3.89 -3.71 4.83
N ASP A 29 -4.09 -2.74 3.93
CA ASP A 29 -3.82 -2.95 2.51
C ASP A 29 -2.33 -3.15 2.25
N PHE A 30 -1.47 -2.46 3.00
CA PHE A 30 -0.03 -2.67 2.95
C PHE A 30 0.35 -4.04 3.51
N GLU A 31 -0.30 -4.53 4.56
CA GLU A 31 -0.08 -5.90 5.08
C GLU A 31 -0.47 -6.97 4.05
N LEU A 32 -1.62 -6.80 3.40
CA LEU A 32 -2.07 -7.68 2.31
C LEU A 32 -1.12 -7.61 1.10
N ALA A 33 -0.59 -6.42 0.78
CA ALA A 33 0.40 -6.24 -0.26
C ALA A 33 1.70 -7.00 0.06
N VAL A 34 2.21 -6.90 1.30
CA VAL A 34 3.38 -7.67 1.77
C VAL A 34 3.13 -9.17 1.61
N GLU A 35 2.00 -9.68 2.11
CA GLU A 35 1.67 -11.11 1.98
C GLU A 35 1.61 -11.56 0.53
N LYS A 36 1.00 -10.75 -0.35
CA LYS A 36 0.87 -11.06 -1.78
C LYS A 36 2.23 -11.06 -2.48
N ILE A 37 3.11 -10.11 -2.15
CA ILE A 37 4.48 -10.05 -2.67
C ILE A 37 5.26 -11.28 -2.19
N CYS A 38 5.22 -11.61 -0.90
CA CYS A 38 5.93 -12.76 -0.36
C CYS A 38 5.45 -14.08 -0.99
N LYS A 39 4.13 -14.27 -1.11
CA LYS A 39 3.55 -15.43 -1.82
C LYS A 39 3.99 -15.51 -3.28
N THR A 40 4.00 -14.39 -4.00
CA THR A 40 4.39 -14.33 -5.42
C THR A 40 5.88 -14.60 -5.61
N ARG A 41 6.71 -14.17 -4.66
CA ARG A 41 8.17 -14.35 -4.69
C ARG A 41 8.63 -15.69 -4.09
N GLY A 42 7.72 -16.44 -3.47
CA GLY A 42 8.06 -17.67 -2.76
C GLY A 42 8.88 -17.43 -1.49
N TRP A 43 8.74 -16.25 -0.86
CA TRP A 43 9.43 -15.93 0.38
C TRP A 43 8.62 -16.41 1.57
N ASP A 44 9.30 -17.07 2.50
CA ASP A 44 8.70 -17.52 3.74
C ASP A 44 8.57 -16.35 4.73
N LYS A 45 7.71 -16.50 5.75
CA LYS A 45 7.46 -15.43 6.74
C LYS A 45 8.71 -15.09 7.55
N ASN A 46 9.65 -16.02 7.65
CA ASN A 46 10.92 -15.86 8.34
C ASN A 46 12.07 -15.41 7.41
N ASP A 47 11.79 -15.16 6.11
CA ASP A 47 12.80 -14.64 5.20
C ASP A 47 13.12 -13.17 5.56
N PRO A 48 14.40 -12.81 5.73
CA PRO A 48 14.80 -11.42 5.95
C PRO A 48 14.19 -10.43 4.95
N LYS A 49 14.00 -10.86 3.69
CA LYS A 49 13.41 -10.03 2.63
C LYS A 49 11.93 -9.74 2.85
N SER A 50 11.20 -10.65 3.48
CA SER A 50 9.80 -10.42 3.88
C SER A 50 9.74 -9.31 4.93
N GLN A 51 10.66 -9.34 5.89
CA GLN A 51 10.75 -8.31 6.93
C GLN A 51 11.17 -6.95 6.35
N ASP A 52 12.18 -6.93 5.46
CA ASP A 52 12.64 -5.70 4.80
C ASP A 52 11.52 -5.05 3.98
N ILE A 53 10.77 -5.82 3.19
CA ILE A 53 9.64 -5.29 2.41
C ILE A 53 8.53 -4.76 3.33
N LYS A 54 8.25 -5.44 4.44
CA LYS A 54 7.27 -4.99 5.42
C LYS A 54 7.66 -3.64 6.01
N ASP A 55 8.91 -3.48 6.41
CA ASP A 55 9.41 -2.24 7.00
C ASP A 55 9.40 -1.09 5.99
N ILE A 56 9.77 -1.36 4.73
CA ILE A 56 9.69 -0.38 3.64
C ILE A 56 8.24 0.05 3.38
N LEU A 57 7.31 -0.91 3.27
CA LEU A 57 5.90 -0.61 3.00
C LEU A 57 5.24 0.13 4.15
N TYR A 58 5.57 -0.19 5.41
CA TYR A 58 5.09 0.59 6.56
C TYR A 58 5.69 1.99 6.60
N LYS A 59 6.95 2.18 6.23
CA LYS A 59 7.52 3.53 6.14
C LYS A 59 6.82 4.36 5.06
N VAL A 60 6.48 3.76 3.92
CA VAL A 60 5.68 4.40 2.87
C VAL A 60 4.29 4.75 3.39
N TRP A 61 3.63 3.86 4.14
CA TRP A 61 2.36 4.15 4.79
C TRP A 61 2.46 5.33 5.76
N ASP A 62 3.44 5.34 6.67
CA ASP A 62 3.63 6.41 7.64
C ASP A 62 3.86 7.76 6.96
N ASP A 63 4.66 7.79 5.88
CA ASP A 63 4.91 8.99 5.09
C ASP A 63 3.69 9.45 4.28
N LEU A 64 2.88 8.49 3.80
CA LEU A 64 1.63 8.77 3.10
C LEU A 64 0.60 9.36 4.07
N GLN A 65 0.40 8.71 5.22
CA GLN A 65 -0.51 9.15 6.26
C GLN A 65 -0.16 10.58 6.71
N LYS A 66 1.09 10.86 7.04
CA LYS A 66 1.53 12.23 7.44
C LYS A 66 1.23 13.32 6.41
N ARG A 67 1.12 12.98 5.13
CA ARG A 67 0.92 13.95 4.04
C ARG A 67 -0.52 14.02 3.54
N ALA A 68 -1.27 12.93 3.68
CA ALA A 68 -2.59 12.77 3.08
C ALA A 68 -3.73 12.62 4.11
N ASP A 69 -3.45 12.10 5.30
CA ASP A 69 -4.40 11.95 6.41
C ASP A 69 -4.53 13.29 7.18
N VAL A 70 -5.22 14.24 6.55
CA VAL A 70 -5.41 15.60 7.09
C VAL A 70 -6.36 15.59 8.29
N ASN A 71 -7.25 14.60 8.39
CA ASN A 71 -8.23 14.45 9.45
C ASN A 71 -7.81 13.47 10.57
N GLN A 72 -6.65 12.84 10.45
CA GLN A 72 -6.06 11.90 11.42
C GLN A 72 -6.98 10.73 11.77
N ASP A 73 -7.81 10.28 10.82
CA ASP A 73 -8.73 9.16 11.04
C ASP A 73 -8.12 7.79 10.73
N GLY A 74 -6.85 7.77 10.29
CA GLY A 74 -6.13 6.55 9.97
C GLY A 74 -6.46 5.98 8.59
N GLN A 75 -7.03 6.79 7.68
CA GLN A 75 -7.40 6.43 6.31
C GLN A 75 -6.96 7.48 5.28
#